data_AF-A0A3B1B4U4-F1
#
_entry.id   AF-A0A3B1B4U4-F1
#
_cell.length_a   1.000
_cell.length_b   1.000
_cell.length_c   1.000
_cell.angle_alpha   90.00
_cell.angle_beta   90.00
_cell.angle_gamma   90.00
#
_symmetry.space_group_name_H-M   'P 1'
#
loop_
_entity.id
_entity.type
_entity.pdbx_description
1 polymer ?
#
loop_
_entity_poly.entity_id
_entity_poly.type
_entity_poly.pdbx_seq_one_letter_code
_entity_poly.pdbx_strand_id
1 'polypeptide(L)'
;MQSVTTSLNGIGYSGIGYKTSGVRAVPLSKKAGKPFIEATPDNAIKGSYPLARFLYIYVNKHPNKPLSPLEREFIKMVLSKSGQTVVVKDGYIPLPTKVAAKEIKKLK
;
A
#
# COMPACT_ATOMS: atom_id res chain seq x y z
N MET A 1 7.09 12.66 -10.45
CA MET A 1 6.44 12.46 -11.76
C MET A 1 6.73 13.65 -12.67
N GLN A 2 7.90 13.67 -13.29
CA GLN A 2 8.33 14.82 -14.08
C GLN A 2 7.48 14.98 -15.35
N SER A 3 7.19 13.87 -16.05
CA SER A 3 6.41 13.88 -17.30
C SER A 3 4.99 14.43 -17.15
N VAL A 4 4.33 14.21 -16.00
CA VAL A 4 2.99 14.78 -15.73
C VAL A 4 3.08 16.27 -15.46
N THR A 5 4.12 16.74 -14.75
CA THR A 5 4.30 18.17 -14.44
C THR A 5 4.71 18.99 -15.66
N THR A 6 5.50 18.43 -16.58
CA THR A 6 6.05 19.18 -17.73
C THR A 6 5.16 19.17 -18.97
N SER A 7 4.08 18.39 -18.98
CA SER A 7 3.17 18.28 -20.12
C SER A 7 1.83 18.93 -19.80
N LEU A 8 1.44 19.92 -20.61
CA LEU A 8 0.10 20.52 -20.53
C LEU A 8 -0.95 19.42 -20.73
N ASN A 9 -1.88 19.30 -19.79
CA ASN A 9 -2.90 18.25 -19.73
C ASN A 9 -2.35 16.80 -19.56
N GLY A 10 -1.12 16.64 -19.06
CA GLY A 10 -0.56 15.33 -18.75
C GLY A 10 -1.38 14.59 -17.68
N ILE A 11 -1.69 13.31 -17.93
CA ILE A 11 -2.35 12.42 -16.98
C ILE A 11 -1.48 11.19 -16.78
N GLY A 12 -1.34 10.76 -15.54
CA GLY A 12 -0.60 9.55 -15.18
C GLY A 12 -1.19 8.89 -13.95
N TYR A 13 -0.71 7.67 -13.67
CA TYR A 13 -1.04 6.93 -12.46
C TYR A 13 0.25 6.61 -11.70
N SER A 14 0.21 6.73 -10.38
CA SER A 14 1.33 6.40 -9.51
C SER A 14 0.84 5.97 -8.12
N GLY A 15 1.77 5.48 -7.30
CA GLY A 15 1.52 5.40 -5.86
C GLY A 15 1.33 6.79 -5.25
N ILE A 16 0.43 6.91 -4.27
CA ILE A 16 0.13 8.18 -3.59
C ILE A 16 1.35 8.75 -2.84
N GLY A 17 2.27 7.89 -2.40
CA GLY A 17 3.54 8.30 -1.78
C GLY A 17 4.47 9.09 -2.70
N TYR A 18 4.26 9.03 -4.02
CA TYR A 18 5.05 9.78 -5.01
C TYR A 18 4.42 11.13 -5.38
N LYS A 19 3.43 11.61 -4.63
CA LYS A 19 2.80 12.91 -4.85
C LYS A 19 3.83 14.02 -4.66
N THR A 20 4.03 14.84 -5.69
CA THR A 20 4.82 16.07 -5.63
C THR A 20 3.90 17.28 -5.63
N SER A 21 4.39 18.47 -5.24
CA SER A 21 3.62 19.72 -5.27
C SER A 21 3.09 20.08 -6.67
N GLY A 22 3.78 19.63 -7.72
CA GLY A 22 3.41 19.85 -9.12
C GLY A 22 2.42 18.86 -9.71
N VAL A 23 1.83 17.96 -8.91
CA VAL A 23 0.81 17.01 -9.38
C VAL A 23 -0.40 17.01 -8.46
N ARG A 24 -1.59 17.15 -9.06
CA ARG A 24 -2.87 17.02 -8.36
C ARG A 24 -3.39 15.59 -8.47
N ALA A 25 -3.63 14.95 -7.32
CA ALA A 25 -4.41 13.72 -7.28
C ALA A 25 -5.89 14.05 -7.55
N VAL A 26 -6.54 13.26 -8.40
CA VAL A 26 -7.97 13.42 -8.72
C VAL A 26 -8.82 12.49 -7.86
N PRO A 27 -9.94 12.97 -7.31
CA PRO A 27 -10.91 12.12 -6.63
C PRO A 27 -11.52 11.11 -7.60
N LEU A 28 -11.79 9.89 -7.12
CA LEU A 28 -12.35 8.83 -7.96
C LEU A 28 -13.65 8.29 -7.38
N SER A 29 -14.55 7.88 -8.27
CA SER A 29 -15.78 7.18 -7.91
C SER A 29 -15.78 5.78 -8.51
N LYS A 30 -16.27 4.78 -7.77
CA LYS A 30 -16.35 3.38 -8.27
C LYS A 30 -17.42 3.22 -9.36
N LYS A 31 -18.45 4.07 -9.38
CA LYS A 31 -19.60 3.99 -10.29
C LYS A 31 -20.10 5.39 -10.62
N ALA A 32 -20.68 5.55 -11.82
CA ALA A 32 -21.36 6.78 -12.19
C ALA A 32 -22.45 7.15 -11.17
N GLY A 33 -22.58 8.45 -10.86
CA GLY A 33 -23.56 8.97 -9.90
C GLY A 33 -23.25 8.68 -8.43
N LYS A 34 -22.09 8.09 -8.08
CA LYS A 34 -21.64 7.94 -6.70
C LYS A 34 -20.63 9.03 -6.31
N PRO A 35 -20.53 9.39 -5.02
CA PRO A 35 -19.58 10.40 -4.55
C PRO A 35 -18.15 10.09 -4.96
N PHE A 36 -17.40 11.11 -5.34
CA PHE A 36 -15.97 11.00 -5.56
C PHE A 36 -15.24 10.98 -4.21
N ILE A 37 -14.27 10.07 -4.10
CA ILE A 37 -13.49 9.86 -2.89
C ILE A 37 -12.06 10.35 -3.13
N GLU A 38 -11.57 11.20 -2.23
CA GLU A 38 -10.21 11.73 -2.24
C GLU A 38 -9.17 10.63 -1.98
N ALA A 39 -8.00 10.76 -2.60
CA ALA A 39 -6.86 9.85 -2.42
C ALA A 39 -6.08 10.16 -1.13
N THR A 40 -6.69 9.87 0.03
CA THR A 40 -6.06 10.08 1.36
C THR A 40 -5.66 8.75 2.01
N PRO A 41 -4.67 8.76 2.94
CA PRO A 41 -4.32 7.57 3.73
C PRO A 41 -5.53 6.94 4.42
N ASP A 42 -6.41 7.76 5.01
CA ASP A 42 -7.61 7.28 5.69
C ASP A 42 -8.58 6.60 4.73
N ASN A 43 -8.81 7.18 3.55
CA ASN A 43 -9.72 6.60 2.56
C ASN A 43 -9.15 5.30 1.98
N ALA A 44 -7.83 5.20 1.86
CA ALA A 44 -7.13 3.99 1.43
C ALA A 44 -7.20 2.88 2.49
N ILE A 45 -6.92 3.18 3.76
CA ILE A 45 -7.04 2.22 4.88
C ILE A 45 -8.47 1.69 5.01
N LYS A 46 -9.47 2.57 4.85
CA LYS A 46 -10.90 2.19 4.87
C LYS A 46 -11.34 1.38 3.64
N GLY A 47 -10.50 1.26 2.60
CA GLY A 47 -10.87 0.62 1.33
C GLY A 47 -11.93 1.38 0.51
N SER A 48 -12.18 2.64 0.89
CA SER A 48 -13.19 3.51 0.26
C SER A 48 -12.69 4.14 -1.03
N TYR A 49 -11.40 4.47 -1.10
CA TYR A 49 -10.78 4.96 -2.34
C TYR A 49 -10.74 3.84 -3.39
N PRO A 50 -11.27 4.04 -4.61
CA PRO A 50 -11.45 2.98 -5.60
C PRO A 50 -10.20 2.18 -5.99
N LEU A 51 -9.03 2.82 -5.99
CA LEU A 51 -7.76 2.20 -6.41
C LEU A 51 -6.84 1.86 -5.23
N ALA A 52 -7.35 1.89 -3.99
CA ALA A 52 -6.59 1.43 -2.83
C ALA A 52 -6.36 -0.09 -2.93
N ARG A 53 -5.11 -0.53 -2.71
CA ARG A 53 -4.71 -1.93 -2.79
C ARG A 53 -3.61 -2.25 -1.79
N PHE A 54 -3.54 -3.50 -1.36
CA PHE A 54 -2.39 -4.01 -0.63
C PHE A 54 -1.18 -4.16 -1.57
N LEU A 55 0.00 -3.94 -1.03
CA LEU A 55 1.24 -4.44 -1.62
C LEU A 55 1.43 -5.87 -1.12
N TYR A 56 1.43 -6.82 -2.04
CA TYR A 56 1.62 -8.23 -1.71
C TYR A 56 3.10 -8.60 -1.85
N ILE A 57 3.61 -9.29 -0.84
CA ILE A 57 4.90 -9.98 -0.89
C ILE A 57 4.60 -11.46 -1.08
N TYR A 58 5.10 -12.02 -2.18
CA TYR A 58 4.96 -13.45 -2.47
C TYR A 58 6.21 -14.19 -1.99
N VAL A 59 5.99 -15.31 -1.30
CA VAL A 59 7.06 -16.20 -0.85
C VAL A 59 6.81 -17.56 -1.48
N ASN A 60 7.84 -18.10 -2.15
CA ASN A 60 7.77 -19.42 -2.76
C ASN A 60 7.88 -20.51 -1.67
N LYS A 61 6.79 -20.72 -0.93
CA LYS A 61 6.74 -21.70 0.16
C LYS A 61 6.34 -23.06 -0.38
N HIS A 62 7.14 -24.08 -0.08
CA HIS A 62 6.74 -25.47 -0.31
C HIS A 62 5.49 -25.81 0.55
N PRO A 63 4.43 -26.43 -0.01
CA PRO A 63 3.15 -26.62 0.69
C PRO A 63 3.30 -27.33 2.04
N ASN A 64 4.10 -28.40 2.04
CA ASN A 64 4.26 -29.30 3.20
C ASN A 64 5.49 -28.99 4.06
N LYS A 65 6.17 -27.86 3.84
CA LYS A 65 7.31 -27.45 4.66
C LYS A 65 7.05 -26.08 5.28
N PRO A 66 7.54 -25.82 6.50
CA PRO A 66 7.56 -24.46 7.03
C PRO A 66 8.46 -23.58 6.16
N LEU A 67 8.29 -22.26 6.28
CA LEU A 67 9.29 -21.30 5.77
C LEU A 67 10.63 -21.57 6.44
N SER A 68 11.73 -21.29 5.73
CA SER A 68 13.03 -21.32 6.39
C SER A 68 13.04 -20.31 7.56
N PRO A 69 13.81 -20.57 8.63
CA PRO A 69 13.85 -19.67 9.78
C PRO A 69 14.15 -18.21 9.41
N LEU A 70 15.07 -18.00 8.46
CA LEU A 70 15.47 -16.67 8.01
C LEU A 70 14.32 -15.94 7.28
N GLU A 71 13.67 -16.60 6.33
CA GLU A 71 12.51 -16.02 5.62
C GLU A 71 11.38 -15.69 6.60
N ARG A 72 11.11 -16.58 7.56
CA ARG A 72 10.07 -16.36 8.57
C ARG A 72 10.36 -15.13 9.42
N GLU A 73 11.57 -15.00 9.95
CA GLU A 73 11.93 -13.84 10.77
C GLU A 73 11.99 -12.54 9.95
N PHE A 74 12.39 -12.60 8.68
CA PHE A 74 12.33 -11.46 7.78
C PHE A 74 10.87 -10.98 7.58
N ILE A 75 9.94 -11.86 7.21
CA ILE A 75 8.53 -11.48 7.02
C ILE A 75 7.91 -10.99 8.33
N LYS A 76 8.27 -11.61 9.47
CA LYS A 76 7.84 -11.13 10.79
C LYS A 76 8.37 -9.74 11.11
N MET A 77 9.62 -9.43 10.75
CA MET A 77 10.19 -8.08 10.87
C MET A 77 9.44 -7.08 9.98
N VAL A 78 9.15 -7.42 8.72
CA VAL A 78 8.36 -6.57 7.80
C VAL A 78 6.99 -6.22 8.40
N LEU A 79 6.31 -7.21 9.01
CA LEU A 79 4.99 -7.02 9.65
C LEU A 79 5.04 -6.36 11.03
N SER A 80 6.22 -6.21 11.62
CA SER A 80 6.40 -5.65 12.96
C SER A 80 6.29 -4.12 12.98
N LYS A 81 6.23 -3.53 14.18
CA LYS A 81 6.22 -2.07 14.34
C LYS A 81 7.45 -1.40 13.72
N SER A 82 8.64 -1.99 13.83
CA SER A 82 9.85 -1.42 13.25
C SER A 82 9.80 -1.46 11.72
N GLY A 83 9.41 -2.60 11.14
CA GLY A 83 9.21 -2.73 9.68
C GLY A 83 8.18 -1.74 9.15
N GLN A 84 7.02 -1.62 9.81
CA GLN A 84 5.99 -0.66 9.41
C GLN A 84 6.42 0.81 9.60
N THR A 85 7.34 1.10 10.52
CA THR A 85 7.92 2.45 10.65
C THR A 85 8.77 2.80 9.42
N VAL A 86 9.50 1.83 8.86
CA VAL A 86 10.26 2.01 7.61
C VAL A 86 9.30 2.27 6.44
N VAL A 87 8.20 1.52 6.36
CA VAL A 87 7.14 1.71 5.34
C VAL A 87 6.62 3.15 5.34
N VAL A 88 6.34 3.72 6.53
CA VAL A 88 5.90 5.12 6.65
C VAL A 88 6.98 6.10 6.17
N LYS A 89 8.24 5.87 6.54
CA LYS A 89 9.37 6.73 6.14
C LYS A 89 9.56 6.77 4.61
N ASP A 90 9.24 5.68 3.93
CA ASP A 90 9.32 5.57 2.47
C ASP A 90 8.04 6.09 1.76
N GLY A 91 7.12 6.72 2.50
CA GLY A 91 5.92 7.36 1.95
C GLY A 91 4.74 6.42 1.69
N TYR A 92 4.80 5.18 2.19
CA TYR A 92 3.70 4.23 2.11
C TYR A 92 2.77 4.31 3.33
N ILE A 93 1.56 3.82 3.14
CA ILE A 93 0.55 3.72 4.19
C ILE A 93 0.80 2.41 4.95
N PRO A 94 0.96 2.44 6.29
CA PRO A 94 1.25 1.24 7.06
C PRO A 94 0.04 0.31 7.11
N LEU A 95 0.32 -0.98 7.32
CA LEU A 95 -0.73 -1.98 7.53
C LEU A 95 -1.52 -1.67 8.81
N PRO A 96 -2.86 -1.76 8.79
CA PRO A 96 -3.65 -1.73 10.01
C PRO A 96 -3.20 -2.85 10.96
N THR A 97 -3.14 -2.55 12.25
CA THR A 97 -2.65 -3.50 13.27
C THR A 97 -3.38 -4.85 13.22
N LYS A 98 -4.70 -4.84 12.96
CA LYS A 98 -5.52 -6.05 12.82
C LYS A 98 -5.08 -6.92 11.63
N VAL A 99 -4.67 -6.29 10.52
CA VAL A 99 -4.18 -7.00 9.33
C VAL A 99 -2.80 -7.57 9.60
N ALA A 100 -1.87 -6.77 10.12
CA ALA A 100 -0.52 -7.25 10.47
C ALA A 100 -0.56 -8.43 11.45
N ALA A 101 -1.39 -8.35 12.50
CA ALA A 101 -1.59 -9.44 13.45
C ALA A 101 -2.17 -10.71 12.81
N LYS A 102 -3.09 -10.57 11.85
CA LYS A 102 -3.63 -11.70 11.09
C LYS A 102 -2.55 -12.37 10.24
N GLU A 103 -1.71 -11.61 9.57
CA GLU A 103 -0.64 -12.14 8.73
C GLU A 103 0.48 -12.78 9.57
N ILE A 104 0.86 -12.20 10.71
CA ILE A 104 1.83 -12.81 11.65
C ILE A 104 1.36 -14.18 12.13
N LYS A 105 0.05 -14.38 12.35
CA LYS A 105 -0.49 -15.70 12.75
C LYS A 105 -0.30 -16.78 11.68
N LYS A 106 -0.19 -16.42 10.40
CA LYS A 106 0.07 -17.38 9.31
C LYS A 106 1.53 -17.83 9.23
N LEU A 107 2.43 -17.14 9.93
CA LEU A 107 3.85 -17.49 10.02
C LEU A 107 4.15 -18.52 11.11
N LYS A 108 3.18 -18.78 12.00
CA LYS A 108 3.24 -19.83 13.01
C LYS A 108 2.78 -21.14 12.40
#